data_AF-A0A4R2HKE3-F1
#
_entry.id   AF-A0A4R2HKE3-F1
#
_cell.length_a   1.000
_cell.length_b   1.000
_cell.length_c   1.000
_cell.angle_alpha   90.00
_cell.angle_beta   90.00
_cell.angle_gamma   90.00
#
_symmetry.space_group_name_H-M   'P 1'
#
loop_
_entity.id
_entity.type
_entity.pdbx_description
1 polymer ?
#
loop_
_entity_poly.entity_id
_entity_poly.type
_entity_poly.pdbx_seq_one_letter_code
_entity_poly.pdbx_strand_id
1 'polypeptide(L)' 'MTVSDPTLDIHAFLMTRWDGEPVNAAPEEHDDLRWFRPSDLADLKMAHPESLSSILSAVQVATD' A
#
# COMPACT_ATOMS: atom_id res chain seq x y z
N MET A 1 -3.53 15.54 -3.59
CA MET A 1 -3.65 15.31 -5.05
C MET A 1 -4.89 14.48 -5.22
N THR A 2 -5.84 14.94 -6.05
CA THR A 2 -7.11 14.25 -6.29
C THR A 2 -7.02 13.51 -7.62
N VAL A 3 -7.29 12.21 -7.64
CA VAL A 3 -7.33 11.43 -8.89
C VAL A 3 -8.76 11.43 -9.41
N SER A 4 -8.99 12.10 -10.54
CA SER A 4 -10.32 12.20 -11.18
C SER A 4 -10.27 11.64 -12.60
N ASP A 5 -10.16 10.33 -12.71
CA ASP A 5 -10.33 9.60 -13.96
C ASP A 5 -11.53 8.65 -13.81
N PRO A 6 -12.64 8.87 -14.54
CA PRO A 6 -13.83 8.05 -14.41
C PRO A 6 -13.66 6.62 -14.95
N THR A 7 -12.56 6.34 -15.66
CA THR A 7 -12.22 5.02 -16.20
C THR A 7 -11.25 4.24 -15.31
N LEU A 8 -10.71 4.88 -14.27
CA LEU A 8 -9.78 4.24 -13.35
C LEU A 8 -10.52 3.27 -12.42
N ASP A 9 -10.18 1.99 -12.53
CA ASP A 9 -10.60 0.94 -11.61
C ASP A 9 -9.39 0.49 -10.77
N ILE A 10 -9.56 0.46 -9.45
CA ILE A 10 -8.47 0.16 -8.51
C ILE A 10 -8.85 -1.08 -7.70
N HIS A 11 -7.98 -2.07 -7.73
CA HIS A 11 -8.11 -3.27 -6.92
C HIS A 11 -6.95 -3.35 -5.92
N ALA A 12 -7.27 -3.71 -4.68
CA ALA A 12 -6.29 -3.99 -3.64
C ALA A 12 -6.47 -5.43 -3.15
N PHE A 13 -5.35 -6.09 -2.87
CA PHE A 13 -5.32 -7.46 -2.36
C PHE A 13 -4.68 -7.47 -0.98
N LEU A 14 -5.42 -7.96 0.01
CA LEU A 14 -4.94 -8.08 1.38
C LEU A 14 -4.20 -9.41 1.55
N MET A 15 -2.91 -9.32 1.84
CA MET A 15 -2.07 -10.46 2.15
C MET A 15 -1.82 -10.53 3.66
N THR A 16 -2.36 -11.56 4.31
CA THR A 16 -2.29 -11.71 5.78
C THR A 16 -1.06 -12.47 6.27
N ARG A 17 -0.34 -13.14 5.37
CA ARG A 17 0.92 -13.84 5.67
C ARG A 17 1.88 -13.76 4.50
N TRP A 18 3.14 -13.55 4.82
CA TRP A 18 4.28 -13.65 3.91
C TRP A 18 5.42 -14.36 4.63
N ASP A 19 6.05 -15.33 3.97
CA ASP A 19 7.21 -16.04 4.51
C ASP A 19 8.46 -15.59 3.74
N GLY A 20 9.43 -14.99 4.45
CA GLY A 20 10.66 -14.45 3.87
C GLY A 20 10.68 -12.92 3.80
N GLU A 21 11.66 -12.38 3.08
CA GLU A 21 11.82 -10.93 2.87
C GLU A 21 11.37 -10.56 1.44
N PRO A 22 10.52 -9.54 1.22
CA PRO A 22 10.21 -9.05 -0.10
C PRO A 22 11.48 -8.56 -0.79
N VAL A 23 11.64 -8.95 -2.04
CA VAL A 23 12.74 -8.50 -2.89
C VAL A 23 12.15 -7.68 -4.03
N ASN A 24 12.82 -6.58 -4.37
CA ASN A 24 12.51 -5.86 -5.60
C ASN A 24 12.99 -6.69 -6.79
N ALA A 25 12.10 -7.52 -7.32
CA ALA A 25 12.39 -8.41 -8.45
C ALA A 25 12.32 -7.72 -9.82
N ALA A 26 11.86 -6.47 -9.87
CA ALA A 26 11.70 -5.66 -11.08
C ALA A 26 12.31 -4.25 -10.88
N PRO A 27 13.64 -4.16 -10.70
CA PRO A 27 14.33 -2.89 -10.41
C PRO A 27 14.22 -1.84 -11.53
N GLU A 28 13.81 -2.23 -12.73
CA GLU A 28 13.49 -1.34 -13.83
C GLU A 28 12.17 -0.59 -13.66
N GLU A 29 11.27 -1.10 -12.82
CA GLU A 29 9.96 -0.51 -12.52
C GLU A 29 9.95 0.18 -11.15
N HIS A 30 10.63 -0.41 -10.16
CA HIS A 30 10.64 0.09 -8.79
C HIS A 30 12.06 0.41 -8.32
N ASP A 31 12.20 1.51 -7.58
CA ASP A 31 13.49 1.92 -7.03
C ASP A 31 13.86 1.18 -5.73
N ASP A 32 12.89 1.02 -4.80
CA ASP A 32 13.10 0.44 -3.47
C ASP A 32 11.80 -0.19 -2.93
N LEU A 33 11.92 -1.16 -2.02
CA LEU A 33 10.81 -1.79 -1.30
C LEU A 33 11.09 -1.81 0.20
N ARG A 34 10.08 -1.45 1.00
CA ARG A 34 10.21 -1.42 2.46
C ARG A 34 8.93 -1.84 3.15
N TRP A 35 9.09 -2.47 4.32
CA TRP A 35 8.02 -2.69 5.27
C TRP A 35 7.74 -1.44 6.09
N PHE A 36 6.46 -1.17 6.30
CA PHE A 36 5.97 -0.10 7.18
C PHE A 36 5.00 -0.68 8.18
N ARG A 37 4.99 -0.14 9.40
CA ARG A 37 3.89 -0.38 10.33
C ARG A 37 2.68 0.44 9.89
N PRO A 38 1.46 0.02 10.26
CA PRO A 38 0.25 0.82 10.01
C PRO A 38 0.36 2.25 10.57
N SER A 39 1.04 2.43 11.72
CA SER A 39 1.30 3.74 12.33
C SER A 39 2.16 4.66 11.47
N ASP A 40 2.98 4.10 10.58
CA ASP A 40 3.95 4.87 9.80
C ASP A 40 3.29 5.43 8.51
N LEU A 41 2.15 4.88 8.10
CA LEU A 41 1.51 5.17 6.81
C LEU A 41 1.08 6.64 6.67
N ALA A 42 0.66 7.27 7.77
CA ALA A 42 0.20 8.65 7.77
C ALA A 42 1.32 9.66 7.45
N ASP A 43 2.58 9.28 7.71
CA ASP A 43 3.75 10.15 7.53
C ASP A 43 4.48 9.92 6.19
N LEU A 44 4.00 8.97 5.37
CA LEU A 44 4.61 8.66 4.07
C LEU A 44 4.36 9.78 3.05
N LYS A 45 5.42 10.56 2.78
CA LYS A 45 5.37 11.70 1.86
C LYS A 45 5.14 11.32 0.39
N MET A 46 5.56 10.12 0.00
CA MET A 46 5.44 9.63 -1.39
C MET A 46 4.17 8.81 -1.63
N ALA A 47 3.45 8.43 -0.57
CA ALA A 47 2.23 7.65 -0.72
C ALA A 47 1.08 8.53 -1.23
N HIS A 48 0.16 7.94 -2.00
CA HIS A 48 -1.03 8.65 -2.43
C HIS A 48 -1.99 8.85 -1.24
N PRO A 49 -2.29 10.11 -0.84
CA PRO A 49 -2.99 10.37 0.42
C PRO A 49 -4.43 9.83 0.43
N GLU A 50 -5.09 9.76 -0.72
CA GLU A 50 -6.48 9.28 -0.82
C GLU A 50 -6.61 7.77 -0.58
N SER A 51 -5.52 7.00 -0.68
CA SER A 51 -5.52 5.56 -0.45
C SER A 51 -5.41 5.19 1.04
N LEU A 52 -5.00 6.13 1.90
CA LEU A 52 -4.66 5.87 3.30
C LEU A 52 -5.83 5.26 4.08
N SER A 53 -7.04 5.82 3.94
CA SER A 53 -8.22 5.35 4.68
C SER A 53 -8.60 3.92 4.31
N SER A 54 -8.58 3.58 3.02
CA SER A 54 -8.85 2.23 2.53
C SER A 54 -7.82 1.21 3.02
N ILE A 55 -6.53 1.56 3.02
CA ILE A 55 -5.46 0.69 3.52
C ILE A 55 -5.62 0.44 5.03
N LEU A 56 -5.82 1.48 5.83
CA LEU A 56 -6.01 1.35 7.28
C LEU A 56 -7.25 0.51 7.61
N SER A 57 -8.35 0.69 6.87
CA SER A 57 -9.55 -0.13 7.04
C SER A 57 -9.28 -1.61 6.72
N ALA A 58 -8.52 -1.91 5.67
CA ALA A 58 -8.17 -3.28 5.32
C ALA A 58 -7.27 -3.94 6.37
N VAL A 59 -6.30 -3.18 6.93
CA VAL A 59 -5.44 -3.65 8.02
C VAL A 59 -6.25 -3.99 9.26
N GLN A 60 -7.20 -3.14 9.67
CA GLN A 60 -8.04 -3.39 10.84
C GLN A 60 -8.84 -4.68 10.70
N VAL A 61 -9.51 -4.87 9.55
CA VAL A 61 -10.29 -6.09 9.25
C VAL A 61 -9.42 -7.36 9.29
N ALA A 62 -8.13 -7.24 8.96
CA ALA A 62 -7.20 -8.37 8.99
C ALA A 62 -6.78 -8.80 10.40
N THR A 63 -6.88 -7.89 11.37
CA THR A 63 -6.40 -8.06 12.75
C THR A 63 -7.50 -8.34 13.78
N ASP A 64 -8.77 -8.20 13.37
CA ASP A 64 -9.95 -8.60 14.16
C ASP A 64 -10.25 -10.10 14.03
#